data_AF-A0A832MC10-F1
#
_entry.id   AF-A0A832MC10-F1
#
_cell.length_a   1.000
_cell.length_b   1.000
_cell.length_c   1.000
_cell.angle_alpha   90.00
_cell.angle_beta   90.00
_cell.angle_gamma   90.00
#
_symmetry.space_group_name_H-M   'P 1'
#
loop_
_entity.id
_entity.type
_entity.pdbx_description
1 polymer ?
#
loop_
_entity_poly.entity_id
_entity_poly.type
_entity_poly.pdbx_seq_one_letter_code
_entity_poly.pdbx_strand_id
1 'polypeptide(L)'
;MDYCTHRESTRTGGTPVRTRSLHRHSLESLEPRLLLSAAVNVASSLRSSLFVENAGQWADDAVRFALHGDGASIALTQAGAQVELRRVGVDESLETHSFSLDFLNAEGAELTGITPSDATFNYALGDKSLHRNNVSAFEAVRYNELYAGIDLLTWAQADHLKYEFHVMPGANHAQIAIQYEGIEGLTLTADGMLLINLGHDWAALTDDAPLVYQEIDGQRVTVAAAFELLDARTFAFRIEGPFDATRELIIDPTLSWSSYQGTANYDGHFGVVTDEAGNAWVTGYSGGSGATFWATFGPEGANSDIIVSKISSSGTLLSATFLGGTGIDMTPRKMVPAMPLS
;
A
#
# COMPACT_ATOMS: atom_id res chain seq x y z
N MET A 1 -50.61 1.48 58.69
CA MET A 1 -50.34 0.06 58.38
C MET A 1 -49.09 0.04 57.51
N ASP A 2 -47.93 0.46 58.01
CA ASP A 2 -47.10 -0.15 59.07
C ASP A 2 -46.51 -1.52 58.72
N TYR A 3 -45.19 -1.46 58.51
CA TYR A 3 -44.10 -2.38 58.84
C TYR A 3 -43.75 -3.60 57.96
N CYS A 4 -42.56 -3.45 57.37
CA CYS A 4 -41.50 -4.42 57.08
C CYS A 4 -41.36 -5.60 58.05
N THR A 5 -40.87 -6.74 57.52
CA THR A 5 -39.96 -7.64 58.25
C THR A 5 -38.81 -8.15 57.36
N HIS A 6 -37.60 -7.93 57.90
CA HIS A 6 -36.26 -8.52 57.71
C HIS A 6 -35.96 -9.60 56.64
N ARG A 7 -34.80 -9.44 55.96
CA ARG A 7 -33.56 -10.17 56.34
C ARG A 7 -32.29 -9.62 55.68
N GLU A 8 -31.22 -9.65 56.47
CA GLU A 8 -29.83 -9.30 56.16
C GLU A 8 -29.17 -10.26 55.15
N SER A 9 -28.17 -9.76 54.40
CA SER A 9 -26.76 -10.16 54.55
C SER A 9 -25.93 -10.07 53.26
N THR A 10 -24.71 -9.57 53.44
CA THR A 10 -23.45 -9.84 52.71
C THR A 10 -23.18 -9.20 51.35
N ARG A 11 -22.38 -8.12 51.44
CA ARG A 11 -21.24 -7.72 50.58
C ARG A 11 -20.68 -8.83 49.69
N THR A 12 -20.49 -8.51 48.40
CA THR A 12 -19.21 -8.67 47.70
C THR A 12 -19.08 -7.54 46.67
N GLY A 13 -17.98 -6.79 46.77
CA GLY A 13 -17.63 -5.75 45.81
C GLY A 13 -17.27 -6.37 44.46
N GLY A 14 -17.97 -5.94 43.42
CA GLY A 14 -17.57 -6.14 42.03
C GLY A 14 -17.30 -4.77 41.44
N THR A 15 -16.04 -4.47 41.16
CA THR A 15 -15.61 -3.33 40.35
C THR A 15 -16.31 -3.44 38.99
N PRO A 16 -16.98 -2.39 38.47
CA PRO A 16 -17.57 -2.48 37.15
C PRO A 16 -16.44 -2.51 36.11
N VAL A 17 -16.28 -3.65 35.43
CA VAL A 17 -15.48 -3.75 34.21
C VAL A 17 -16.14 -2.82 33.20
N ARG A 18 -15.49 -1.69 32.92
CA ARG A 18 -15.85 -0.85 31.77
C ARG A 18 -15.48 -1.62 30.52
N THR A 19 -16.45 -2.31 29.93
CA THR A 19 -16.39 -2.67 28.51
C THR A 19 -16.34 -1.37 27.71
N ARG A 20 -15.14 -1.01 27.22
CA ARG A 20 -14.99 0.04 26.21
C ARG A 20 -15.74 -0.43 24.96
N SER A 21 -16.74 0.35 24.56
CA SER A 21 -17.38 0.22 23.27
C SER A 21 -16.32 0.43 22.19
N LEU A 22 -15.94 -0.63 21.49
CA LEU A 22 -15.28 -0.53 20.20
C LEU A 22 -16.20 0.32 19.33
N HIS A 23 -15.78 1.56 19.03
CA HIS A 23 -16.50 2.36 18.06
C HIS A 23 -16.31 1.66 16.72
N ARG A 24 -17.40 1.12 16.20
CA ARG A 24 -17.42 0.56 14.86
C ARG A 24 -17.25 1.74 13.91
N HIS A 25 -16.02 2.01 13.50
CA HIS A 25 -15.75 2.96 12.43
C HIS A 25 -16.44 2.41 11.18
N SER A 26 -17.51 3.08 10.76
CA SER A 26 -18.12 2.81 9.47
C SER A 26 -17.10 3.20 8.41
N LEU A 27 -16.64 2.24 7.60
CA LEU A 27 -15.99 2.53 6.33
C LEU A 27 -16.99 3.34 5.49
N GLU A 28 -16.86 4.66 5.51
CA GLU A 28 -17.52 5.50 4.52
C GLU A 28 -16.64 5.43 3.28
N SER A 29 -17.21 4.94 2.17
CA SER A 29 -16.53 5.00 0.87
C SER A 29 -16.08 6.44 0.67
N LEU A 30 -14.78 6.64 0.39
CA LEU A 30 -14.29 7.93 -0.07
C LEU A 30 -15.14 8.27 -1.30
N GLU A 31 -16.09 9.20 -1.16
CA GLU A 31 -16.96 9.54 -2.28
C GLU A 31 -16.04 9.80 -3.49
N PRO A 32 -16.32 9.19 -4.65
CA PRO A 32 -15.53 9.40 -5.85
C PRO A 32 -15.78 10.83 -6.32
N ARG A 33 -15.10 11.79 -5.70
CA ARG A 33 -14.90 13.12 -6.26
C ARG A 33 -13.81 12.98 -7.30
N LEU A 34 -14.17 12.28 -8.37
CA LEU A 34 -13.45 12.28 -9.63
C LEU A 34 -13.16 13.73 -9.99
N LEU A 35 -11.87 14.10 -9.95
CA LEU A 35 -11.40 15.29 -10.62
C LEU A 35 -11.73 15.09 -12.10
N LEU A 36 -12.58 15.94 -12.64
CA LEU A 36 -12.89 15.97 -14.06
C LEU A 36 -11.61 16.39 -14.82
N SER A 37 -10.73 15.46 -15.17
CA SER A 37 -9.74 15.72 -16.21
C SER A 37 -10.47 15.66 -17.54
N ALA A 38 -10.73 16.83 -18.13
CA ALA A 38 -11.18 16.90 -19.50
C ALA A 38 -10.21 16.12 -20.40
N ALA A 39 -10.77 15.30 -21.28
CA ALA A 39 -10.03 14.47 -22.22
C ALA A 39 -9.00 15.30 -23.01
N VAL A 40 -7.77 14.78 -23.09
CA VAL A 40 -6.98 14.55 -24.32
C VAL A 40 -5.52 14.33 -23.91
N ASN A 41 -5.06 13.09 -24.11
CA ASN A 41 -3.70 12.63 -24.39
C ASN A 41 -2.55 13.66 -24.36
N VAL A 42 -2.08 14.09 -23.18
CA VAL A 42 -0.66 14.41 -22.91
C VAL A 42 -0.45 14.31 -21.39
N ALA A 43 0.55 13.54 -20.95
CA ALA A 43 0.98 13.31 -19.55
C ALA A 43 0.26 12.18 -18.78
N SER A 44 0.35 10.95 -19.29
CA SER A 44 0.17 9.71 -18.51
C SER A 44 1.31 9.43 -17.51
N SER A 45 2.14 10.41 -17.14
CA SER A 45 3.33 10.20 -16.28
C SER A 45 3.47 11.12 -15.07
N LEU A 46 2.43 11.87 -14.69
CA LEU A 46 2.46 12.75 -13.51
C LEU A 46 1.26 12.53 -12.57
N ARG A 47 0.81 11.29 -12.40
CA ARG A 47 -0.14 10.99 -11.32
C ARG A 47 0.66 10.97 -10.03
N SER A 48 0.54 12.05 -9.28
CA SER A 48 1.38 12.40 -8.15
C SER A 48 1.31 11.33 -7.05
N SER A 49 2.44 10.71 -6.75
CA SER A 49 2.69 10.00 -5.48
C SER A 49 2.81 10.99 -4.31
N LEU A 50 1.90 11.98 -4.25
CA LEU A 50 1.91 13.07 -3.27
C LEU A 50 0.73 12.90 -2.32
N PHE A 51 1.01 13.13 -1.04
CA PHE A 51 0.01 13.30 0.00
C PHE A 51 -0.47 14.74 0.03
N VAL A 52 -1.77 14.95 -0.09
CA VAL A 52 -2.41 16.26 0.03
C VAL A 52 -3.04 16.39 1.40
N GLU A 53 -2.75 17.49 2.09
CA GLU A 53 -3.29 17.78 3.42
C GLU A 53 -4.81 17.96 3.37
N ASN A 54 -5.53 17.48 4.37
CA ASN A 54 -6.95 17.78 4.54
C ASN A 54 -7.14 19.20 5.09
N ALA A 55 -7.29 20.17 4.19
CA ALA A 55 -7.68 21.53 4.50
C ALA A 55 -9.21 21.69 4.66
N GLY A 56 -9.97 20.59 4.75
CA GLY A 56 -11.43 20.56 4.84
C GLY A 56 -12.14 20.33 3.50
N GLN A 57 -11.43 19.82 2.49
CA GLN A 57 -12.03 19.35 1.23
C GLN A 57 -12.67 17.96 1.34
N TRP A 58 -12.24 17.16 2.33
CA TRP A 58 -12.88 15.90 2.71
C TRP A 58 -13.78 16.10 3.93
N ALA A 59 -14.95 15.47 3.91
CA ALA A 59 -15.95 15.60 4.97
C ALA A 59 -15.57 14.84 6.25
N ASP A 60 -14.85 13.72 6.09
CA ASP A 60 -14.30 12.96 7.21
C ASP A 60 -13.15 13.75 7.85
N ASP A 61 -13.38 14.17 9.09
CA ASP A 61 -12.43 14.93 9.90
C ASP A 61 -11.37 14.04 10.55
N ALA A 62 -11.42 12.73 10.40
CA ALA A 62 -10.34 11.81 10.77
C ALA A 62 -9.20 11.84 9.74
N VAL A 63 -9.50 12.18 8.48
CA VAL A 63 -8.50 12.28 7.41
C VAL A 63 -7.59 13.47 7.66
N ARG A 64 -6.28 13.23 7.67
CA ARG A 64 -5.24 14.26 7.81
C ARG A 64 -4.52 14.51 6.50
N PHE A 65 -4.19 13.43 5.79
CA PHE A 65 -3.57 13.47 4.47
C PHE A 65 -4.24 12.43 3.58
N ALA A 66 -4.32 12.69 2.28
CA ALA A 66 -4.76 11.69 1.32
C ALA A 66 -3.90 11.70 0.06
N LEU A 67 -3.70 10.51 -0.49
CA LEU A 67 -3.07 10.26 -1.77
C LEU A 67 -4.12 9.68 -2.71
N HIS A 68 -4.17 10.20 -3.94
CA HIS A 68 -5.05 9.71 -4.98
C HIS A 68 -4.24 9.29 -6.20
N GLY A 69 -4.14 7.97 -6.42
CA GLY A 69 -3.57 7.36 -7.61
C GLY A 69 -4.61 6.60 -8.42
N ASP A 70 -4.16 6.05 -9.55
CA ASP A 70 -5.04 5.37 -10.52
C ASP A 70 -5.56 4.03 -10.04
N GLY A 71 -4.68 3.24 -9.43
CA GLY A 71 -5.03 1.94 -8.88
C GLY A 71 -5.41 1.99 -7.41
N ALA A 72 -5.13 3.08 -6.70
CA ALA A 72 -5.33 3.16 -5.26
C ALA A 72 -5.58 4.59 -4.77
N SER A 73 -6.40 4.72 -3.73
CA SER A 73 -6.46 5.91 -2.89
C SER A 73 -6.18 5.54 -1.45
N ILE A 74 -5.39 6.37 -0.77
CA ILE A 74 -5.01 6.18 0.61
C ILE A 74 -5.40 7.43 1.38
N ALA A 75 -6.11 7.26 2.48
CA ALA A 75 -6.39 8.32 3.44
C ALA A 75 -5.71 8.00 4.77
N LEU A 76 -4.76 8.84 5.18
CA LEU A 76 -4.05 8.74 6.44
C LEU A 76 -4.84 9.44 7.54
N THR A 77 -5.05 8.72 8.64
CA THR A 77 -5.71 9.19 9.86
C THR A 77 -4.76 9.06 11.04
N GLN A 78 -5.14 9.55 12.22
CA GLN A 78 -4.32 9.36 13.43
C GLN A 78 -4.24 7.91 13.90
N ALA A 79 -5.25 7.09 13.57
CA ALA A 79 -5.32 5.69 14.00
C ALA A 79 -4.62 4.73 13.02
N GLY A 80 -4.42 5.15 11.78
CA GLY A 80 -4.07 4.22 10.71
C GLY A 80 -4.26 4.81 9.32
N ALA A 81 -4.48 3.93 8.33
CA ALA A 81 -4.78 4.30 6.96
C ALA A 81 -6.01 3.56 6.43
N GLN A 82 -6.82 4.28 5.65
CA GLN A 82 -7.91 3.70 4.86
C GLN A 82 -7.42 3.58 3.41
N VAL A 83 -7.65 2.43 2.78
CA VAL A 83 -7.20 2.13 1.42
C VAL A 83 -8.38 1.72 0.58
N GLU A 84 -8.50 2.31 -0.61
CA GLU A 84 -9.40 1.86 -1.66
C GLU A 84 -8.60 1.52 -2.90
N LEU A 85 -8.61 0.25 -3.29
CA LEU A 85 -8.05 -0.21 -4.55
C LEU A 85 -9.11 -0.17 -5.64
N ARG A 86 -8.67 0.09 -6.87
CA ARG A 86 -9.52 0.16 -8.05
C ARG A 86 -8.90 -0.62 -9.20
N ARG A 87 -9.73 -1.37 -9.90
CA ARG A 87 -9.36 -2.04 -11.16
C ARG A 87 -10.51 -1.99 -12.14
N VAL A 88 -10.19 -2.17 -13.41
CA VAL A 88 -11.20 -2.37 -14.46
C VAL A 88 -11.34 -3.87 -14.67
N GLY A 89 -12.55 -4.39 -14.46
CA GLY A 89 -12.90 -5.79 -14.69
C GLY A 89 -12.90 -6.15 -16.18
N VAL A 90 -12.99 -7.45 -16.47
CA VAL A 90 -13.01 -7.97 -17.85
C VAL A 90 -14.24 -7.48 -18.63
N ASP A 91 -15.32 -7.15 -17.93
CA ASP A 91 -16.54 -6.57 -18.47
C ASP A 91 -16.51 -5.04 -18.56
N GLU A 92 -15.33 -4.44 -18.42
CA GLU A 92 -15.09 -2.99 -18.34
C GLU A 92 -15.74 -2.29 -17.14
N SER A 93 -16.29 -3.04 -16.17
CA SER A 93 -16.82 -2.47 -14.95
C SER A 93 -15.70 -1.99 -14.02
N LEU A 94 -15.92 -0.87 -13.34
CA LEU A 94 -15.01 -0.41 -12.29
C LEU A 94 -15.27 -1.23 -11.02
N GLU A 95 -14.30 -2.03 -10.63
CA GLU A 95 -14.31 -2.77 -9.38
C GLU A 95 -13.49 -2.04 -8.32
N THR A 96 -14.02 -1.98 -7.09
CA THR A 96 -13.34 -1.39 -5.95
C THR A 96 -13.24 -2.39 -4.81
N HIS A 97 -12.14 -2.30 -4.06
CA HIS A 97 -11.95 -3.05 -2.83
C HIS A 97 -11.39 -2.13 -1.76
N SER A 98 -12.08 -2.06 -0.62
CA SER A 98 -11.71 -1.16 0.48
C SER A 98 -11.34 -1.94 1.72
N PHE A 99 -10.23 -1.56 2.33
CA PHE A 99 -9.74 -2.12 3.59
C PHE A 99 -9.07 -1.00 4.40
N SER A 100 -8.81 -1.25 5.67
CA SER A 100 -8.03 -0.33 6.51
C SER A 100 -6.93 -1.07 7.25
N LEU A 101 -5.93 -0.31 7.68
CA LEU A 101 -4.93 -0.73 8.65
C LEU A 101 -4.96 0.21 9.84
N ASP A 102 -4.92 -0.33 11.05
CA ASP A 102 -4.95 0.39 12.32
C ASP A 102 -3.70 0.06 13.15
N PHE A 103 -3.11 1.08 13.77
CA PHE A 103 -1.99 0.96 14.70
C PHE A 103 -2.52 0.65 16.10
N LEU A 104 -2.48 -0.63 16.49
CA LEU A 104 -3.05 -1.07 17.75
C LEU A 104 -2.30 -0.48 18.95
N ASN A 105 -3.04 0.11 19.88
CA ASN A 105 -2.51 0.75 21.09
C ASN A 105 -1.71 2.04 20.85
N ALA A 106 -1.73 2.60 19.63
CA ALA A 106 -1.25 3.96 19.41
C ALA A 106 -2.13 4.96 20.19
N GLU A 107 -1.53 5.96 20.83
CA GLU A 107 -2.25 6.93 21.66
C GLU A 107 -2.73 8.17 20.88
N GLY A 108 -2.66 8.12 19.55
CA GLY A 108 -3.10 9.17 18.63
C GLY A 108 -1.93 10.02 18.16
N ALA A 109 -1.27 9.58 17.09
CA ALA A 109 -0.13 10.27 16.53
C ALA A 109 -0.49 11.67 15.98
N GLU A 110 0.46 12.58 16.03
CA GLU A 110 0.42 13.81 15.24
C GLU A 110 0.99 13.52 13.84
N LEU A 111 0.21 13.77 12.80
CA LEU A 111 0.68 13.61 11.42
C LEU A 111 1.22 14.94 10.90
N THR A 112 2.42 14.91 10.33
CA THR A 112 3.05 16.06 9.69
C THR A 112 3.45 15.70 8.26
N GLY A 113 3.08 16.55 7.30
CA GLY A 113 3.59 16.46 5.95
C GLY A 113 5.07 16.87 5.93
N ILE A 114 5.93 16.01 5.40
CA ILE A 114 7.37 16.28 5.28
C ILE A 114 7.79 16.15 3.82
N THR A 115 8.94 16.76 3.47
CA THR A 115 9.36 16.89 2.06
C THR A 115 8.26 17.55 1.22
N PRO A 116 8.00 18.86 1.46
CA PRO A 116 6.96 19.58 0.76
C PRO A 116 7.21 19.59 -0.75
N SER A 117 6.15 19.45 -1.52
CA SER A 117 6.17 19.61 -2.97
C SER A 117 5.82 21.05 -3.34
N ASP A 118 6.39 21.55 -4.44
CA ASP A 118 5.96 22.81 -5.06
C ASP A 118 4.56 22.69 -5.69
N ALA A 119 4.05 21.46 -5.86
CA ALA A 119 2.70 21.22 -6.33
C ALA A 119 1.67 21.68 -5.30
N THR A 120 0.61 22.32 -5.79
CA THR A 120 -0.56 22.67 -5.00
C THR A 120 -1.83 22.23 -5.71
N PHE A 121 -2.86 21.90 -4.93
CA PHE A 121 -4.11 21.35 -5.43
C PHE A 121 -5.27 22.31 -5.16
N ASN A 122 -6.17 22.41 -6.14
CA ASN A 122 -7.39 23.21 -6.05
C ASN A 122 -8.60 22.27 -6.13
N TYR A 123 -9.49 22.39 -5.15
CA TYR A 123 -10.71 21.61 -5.00
C TYR A 123 -11.90 22.57 -5.17
N ALA A 124 -12.58 22.50 -6.32
CA ALA A 124 -13.67 23.42 -6.67
C ALA A 124 -15.00 22.69 -7.01
N LEU A 125 -15.16 21.45 -6.53
CA LEU A 125 -16.34 20.63 -6.76
C LEU A 125 -17.29 20.69 -5.54
N GLY A 126 -18.60 20.75 -5.80
CA GLY A 126 -19.64 20.77 -4.75
C GLY A 126 -19.91 22.17 -4.20
N ASP A 127 -20.41 22.22 -2.95
CA ASP A 127 -20.73 23.47 -2.25
C ASP A 127 -19.49 24.38 -2.13
N LYS A 128 -19.66 25.70 -2.37
CA LYS A 128 -18.56 26.68 -2.29
C LYS A 128 -17.86 26.70 -0.94
N SER A 129 -18.55 26.37 0.15
CA SER A 129 -17.96 26.25 1.49
C SER A 129 -16.94 25.12 1.61
N LEU A 130 -16.98 24.14 0.70
CA LEU A 130 -16.02 23.03 0.61
C LEU A 130 -14.89 23.30 -0.39
N HIS A 131 -14.93 24.44 -1.11
CA HIS A 131 -13.87 24.76 -2.07
C HIS A 131 -12.58 25.13 -1.34
N ARG A 132 -11.45 24.60 -1.82
CA ARG A 132 -10.11 24.88 -1.29
C ARG A 132 -9.17 25.22 -2.44
N ASN A 133 -8.31 26.21 -2.25
CA ASN A 133 -7.32 26.60 -3.23
C ASN A 133 -5.93 26.54 -2.61
N ASN A 134 -4.92 26.26 -3.43
CA ASN A 134 -3.51 26.19 -3.04
C ASN A 134 -3.27 25.23 -1.86
N VAL A 135 -3.95 24.07 -1.84
CA VAL A 135 -3.75 23.06 -0.80
C VAL A 135 -2.37 22.43 -0.98
N SER A 136 -1.58 22.44 0.08
CA SER A 136 -0.21 21.91 0.11
C SER A 136 -0.17 20.41 -0.13
N ALA A 137 0.91 19.97 -0.78
CA ALA A 137 1.19 18.57 -1.02
C ALA A 137 2.61 18.20 -0.57
N PHE A 138 2.81 16.94 -0.24
CA PHE A 138 4.00 16.41 0.40
C PHE A 138 4.39 15.08 -0.23
N GLU A 139 5.68 14.83 -0.40
CA GLU A 139 6.18 13.54 -0.89
C GLU A 139 6.10 12.47 0.21
N ALA A 140 6.12 12.88 1.47
CA ALA A 140 6.06 11.97 2.62
C ALA A 140 5.22 12.54 3.76
N VAL A 141 4.74 11.65 4.63
CA VAL A 141 4.03 12.00 5.86
C VAL A 141 4.69 11.26 7.01
N ARG A 142 4.88 11.96 8.13
CA ARG A 142 5.37 11.38 9.38
C ARG A 142 4.24 11.31 10.38
N TYR A 143 4.05 10.16 10.99
CA TYR A 143 3.36 10.00 12.26
C TYR A 143 4.40 10.19 13.37
N ASN A 144 4.33 11.32 14.06
CA ASN A 144 5.24 11.62 15.18
C ASN A 144 4.74 10.93 16.44
N GLU A 145 5.65 10.27 17.17
CA GLU A 145 5.35 9.55 18.41
C GLU A 145 4.12 8.64 18.24
N LEU A 146 4.08 7.88 17.13
CA LEU A 146 3.02 6.92 16.86
C LEU A 146 2.85 5.94 18.02
N TYR A 147 3.99 5.49 18.54
CA TYR A 147 4.11 4.92 19.87
C TYR A 147 5.14 5.72 20.67
N ALA A 148 5.21 5.52 21.98
CA ALA A 148 6.20 6.19 22.81
C ALA A 148 7.63 5.89 22.32
N GLY A 149 8.29 6.93 21.79
CA GLY A 149 9.63 6.89 21.19
C GLY A 149 9.70 6.23 19.82
N ILE A 150 8.59 6.10 19.08
CA ILE A 150 8.55 5.49 17.76
C ILE A 150 7.80 6.40 16.78
N ASP A 151 8.52 6.87 15.75
CA ASP A 151 7.91 7.55 14.61
C ASP A 151 7.62 6.54 13.49
N LEU A 152 6.63 6.84 12.65
CA LEU A 152 6.43 6.16 11.37
C LEU A 152 6.56 7.17 10.25
N LEU A 153 7.46 6.91 9.32
CA LEU A 153 7.58 7.64 8.07
C LEU A 153 6.85 6.87 6.97
N THR A 154 6.05 7.52 6.14
CA THR A 154 5.44 6.92 4.96
C THR A 154 5.53 7.81 3.73
N TRP A 155 5.81 7.23 2.58
CA TRP A 155 5.88 7.92 1.29
C TRP A 155 5.43 6.99 0.19
N ALA A 156 4.89 7.54 -0.89
CA ALA A 156 4.49 6.74 -2.03
C ALA A 156 5.60 6.65 -3.07
N GLN A 157 5.74 5.48 -3.67
CA GLN A 157 6.51 5.26 -4.88
C GLN A 157 5.56 5.10 -6.07
N ALA A 158 6.09 4.81 -7.26
CA ALA A 158 5.31 4.74 -8.49
C ALA A 158 4.22 3.66 -8.47
N ASP A 159 4.47 2.55 -7.79
CA ASP A 159 3.64 1.34 -7.78
C ASP A 159 3.30 0.82 -6.37
N HIS A 160 3.79 1.47 -5.31
CA HIS A 160 3.72 0.92 -3.96
C HIS A 160 3.84 1.98 -2.85
N LEU A 161 3.38 1.68 -1.63
CA LEU A 161 3.58 2.54 -0.45
C LEU A 161 4.79 2.05 0.31
N LYS A 162 5.67 2.96 0.67
CA LYS A 162 6.75 2.70 1.61
C LYS A 162 6.42 3.23 2.98
N TYR A 163 6.96 2.54 3.97
CA TYR A 163 6.93 3.00 5.33
C TYR A 163 8.10 2.46 6.14
N GLU A 164 8.58 3.26 7.08
CA GLU A 164 9.68 2.93 7.98
C GLU A 164 9.29 3.28 9.41
N PHE A 165 9.46 2.34 10.34
CA PHE A 165 9.40 2.65 11.76
C PHE A 165 10.78 3.06 12.26
N HIS A 166 10.84 4.25 12.86
CA HIS A 166 12.02 4.82 13.48
C HIS A 166 11.90 4.65 15.00
N VAL A 167 12.54 3.61 15.53
CA VAL A 167 12.53 3.32 16.97
C VAL A 167 13.69 4.05 17.63
N MET A 168 13.38 5.09 18.38
CA MET A 168 14.38 5.93 19.06
C MET A 168 15.16 5.13 20.13
N PRO A 169 16.39 5.55 20.48
CA PRO A 169 17.18 4.90 21.52
C PRO A 169 16.38 4.65 22.81
N GLY A 170 16.35 3.40 23.26
CA GLY A 170 15.63 2.96 24.46
C GLY A 170 14.12 2.80 24.32
N ALA A 171 13.52 3.11 23.17
CA ALA A 171 12.10 2.88 22.93
C ALA A 171 11.78 1.37 22.79
N ASN A 172 10.58 0.98 23.21
CA ASN A 172 10.16 -0.42 23.14
C ASN A 172 9.55 -0.75 21.77
N HIS A 173 10.33 -1.36 20.88
CA HIS A 173 9.86 -1.77 19.54
C HIS A 173 8.67 -2.75 19.56
N ALA A 174 8.48 -3.51 20.64
CA ALA A 174 7.38 -4.47 20.77
C ALA A 174 5.99 -3.80 20.92
N GLN A 175 5.93 -2.48 20.95
CA GLN A 175 4.67 -1.72 20.87
C GLN A 175 4.03 -1.78 19.48
N ILE A 176 4.83 -2.03 18.43
CA ILE A 176 4.36 -1.98 17.04
C ILE A 176 3.47 -3.21 16.75
N ALA A 177 2.17 -2.97 16.57
CA ALA A 177 1.22 -3.96 16.13
C ALA A 177 0.24 -3.32 15.13
N ILE A 178 0.07 -3.96 13.97
CA ILE A 178 -0.72 -3.43 12.86
C ILE A 178 -1.84 -4.42 12.57
N GLN A 179 -3.08 -3.94 12.62
CA GLN A 179 -4.27 -4.73 12.34
C GLN A 179 -4.91 -4.30 11.05
N TYR A 180 -5.26 -5.25 10.19
CA TYR A 180 -6.05 -5.01 9.00
C TYR A 180 -7.53 -5.30 9.25
N GLU A 181 -8.40 -4.46 8.68
CA GLU A 181 -9.83 -4.70 8.58
C GLU A 181 -10.27 -4.69 7.12
N GLY A 182 -11.25 -5.52 6.76
CA GLY A 182 -11.71 -5.65 5.37
C GLY A 182 -10.94 -6.67 4.51
N ILE A 183 -10.00 -7.42 5.10
CA ILE A 183 -9.24 -8.48 4.41
C ILE A 183 -9.74 -9.89 4.79
N GLU A 184 -9.43 -10.90 3.97
CA GLU A 184 -9.65 -12.32 4.29
C GLU A 184 -8.68 -12.83 5.35
N GLY A 185 -7.42 -12.38 5.31
CA GLY A 185 -6.45 -12.65 6.37
C GLY A 185 -4.99 -12.48 5.96
N LEU A 186 -4.11 -12.67 6.94
CA LEU A 186 -2.66 -12.57 6.78
C LEU A 186 -2.02 -13.96 6.71
N THR A 187 -1.03 -14.10 5.84
CA THR A 187 -0.20 -15.32 5.74
C THR A 187 1.26 -14.97 5.51
N LEU A 188 2.18 -15.82 5.99
CA LEU A 188 3.61 -15.68 5.72
C LEU A 188 4.05 -16.67 4.65
N THR A 189 4.89 -16.23 3.73
CA THR A 189 5.56 -17.09 2.76
C THR A 189 6.79 -17.76 3.37
N ALA A 190 7.34 -18.77 2.69
CA ALA A 190 8.54 -19.48 3.17
C ALA A 190 9.81 -18.61 3.19
N ASP A 191 9.85 -17.57 2.36
CA ASP A 191 10.90 -16.55 2.28
C ASP A 191 10.64 -15.34 3.21
N GLY A 192 9.59 -15.39 4.03
CA GLY A 192 9.36 -14.42 5.11
C GLY A 192 8.62 -13.15 4.70
N MET A 193 8.00 -13.14 3.52
CA MET A 193 7.10 -12.06 3.08
C MET A 193 5.75 -12.18 3.78
N LEU A 194 5.08 -11.05 3.99
CA LEU A 194 3.70 -11.01 4.49
C LEU A 194 2.75 -10.82 3.33
N LEU A 195 1.79 -11.74 3.18
CA LEU A 195 0.69 -11.61 2.23
C LEU A 195 -0.56 -11.11 2.95
N ILE A 196 -1.09 -10.00 2.45
CA ILE A 196 -2.38 -9.42 2.83
C ILE A 196 -3.42 -9.94 1.85
N ASN A 197 -4.16 -10.98 2.24
CA ASN A 197 -5.13 -11.63 1.36
C ASN A 197 -6.43 -10.83 1.34
N LEU A 198 -6.72 -10.20 0.20
CA LEU A 198 -7.89 -9.34 0.02
C LEU A 198 -9.18 -10.13 -0.28
N GLY A 199 -9.06 -11.32 -0.86
CA GLY A 199 -10.20 -12.14 -1.27
C GLY A 199 -10.87 -11.69 -2.55
N HIS A 200 -12.00 -12.30 -2.89
CA HIS A 200 -12.87 -11.85 -3.98
C HIS A 200 -12.16 -11.65 -5.34
N ASP A 201 -11.29 -12.59 -5.72
CA ASP A 201 -10.46 -12.56 -6.94
C ASP A 201 -9.45 -11.40 -7.01
N TRP A 202 -9.18 -10.71 -5.91
CA TRP A 202 -8.08 -9.76 -5.79
C TRP A 202 -6.78 -10.49 -5.45
N ALA A 203 -5.70 -10.09 -6.11
CA ALA A 203 -4.36 -10.54 -5.74
C ALA A 203 -4.03 -10.06 -4.32
N ALA A 204 -3.30 -10.88 -3.56
CA ALA A 204 -2.79 -10.46 -2.27
C ALA A 204 -1.82 -9.28 -2.43
N LEU A 205 -1.86 -8.34 -1.50
CA LEU A 205 -0.77 -7.36 -1.36
C LEU A 205 0.38 -8.03 -0.63
N THR A 206 1.60 -7.60 -0.89
CA THR A 206 2.78 -8.27 -0.34
C THR A 206 3.70 -7.27 0.33
N ASP A 207 4.02 -7.47 1.60
CA ASP A 207 5.21 -6.87 2.20
C ASP A 207 6.42 -7.81 2.04
N ASP A 208 7.52 -7.28 1.53
CA ASP A 208 8.81 -7.97 1.60
C ASP A 208 9.21 -8.20 3.07
N ALA A 209 10.00 -9.25 3.30
CA ALA A 209 10.57 -9.52 4.62
C ALA A 209 11.25 -8.26 5.19
N PRO A 210 11.05 -7.95 6.49
CA PRO A 210 11.45 -6.66 7.03
C PRO A 210 12.98 -6.51 7.04
N LEU A 211 13.48 -5.43 6.44
CA LEU A 211 14.88 -5.04 6.57
C LEU A 211 15.03 -4.19 7.84
N VAL A 212 15.57 -4.79 8.89
CA VAL A 212 15.85 -4.08 10.14
C VAL A 212 17.34 -3.76 10.25
N TYR A 213 17.68 -2.52 10.59
CA TYR A 213 19.09 -2.10 10.70
C TYR A 213 19.30 -0.93 11.66
N GLN A 214 20.57 -0.73 12.01
CA GLN A 214 21.06 0.45 12.71
C GLN A 214 22.14 1.12 11.88
N GLU A 215 22.23 2.44 11.96
CA GLU A 215 23.37 3.19 11.41
C GLU A 215 24.42 3.39 12.52
N ILE A 216 25.57 2.71 12.38
CA ILE A 216 26.68 2.78 13.33
C ILE A 216 27.92 3.23 12.57
N ASP A 217 28.50 4.36 12.98
CA ASP A 217 29.67 4.97 12.36
C ASP A 217 29.54 5.17 10.83
N GLY A 218 28.33 5.49 10.37
CA GLY A 218 28.00 5.68 8.96
C GLY A 218 27.82 4.40 8.14
N GLN A 219 27.77 3.24 8.79
CA GLN A 219 27.49 1.94 8.15
C GLN A 219 26.13 1.39 8.60
N ARG A 220 25.40 0.78 7.67
CA ARG A 220 24.20 0.01 7.99
C ARG A 220 24.58 -1.37 8.53
N VAL A 221 24.21 -1.63 9.78
CA VAL A 221 24.36 -2.92 10.45
C VAL A 221 22.98 -3.57 10.53
N THR A 222 22.77 -4.63 9.76
CA THR A 222 21.49 -5.35 9.73
C THR A 222 21.26 -6.13 11.02
N VAL A 223 20.03 -6.11 11.51
CA VAL A 223 19.55 -6.87 12.66
C VAL A 223 18.57 -7.91 12.14
N ALA A 224 18.79 -9.18 12.44
CA ALA A 224 17.88 -10.24 12.01
C ALA A 224 16.48 -9.99 12.60
N ALA A 225 15.46 -10.03 11.76
CA ALA A 225 14.07 -9.84 12.15
C ALA A 225 13.14 -10.57 11.19
N ALA A 226 11.91 -10.77 11.63
CA ALA A 226 10.85 -11.38 10.83
C ALA A 226 9.50 -10.78 11.18
N PHE A 227 8.52 -10.92 10.30
CA PHE A 227 7.13 -10.73 10.68
C PHE A 227 6.69 -11.79 11.70
N GLU A 228 5.77 -11.40 12.56
CA GLU A 228 5.07 -12.27 13.50
C GLU A 228 3.57 -12.03 13.38
N LEU A 229 2.82 -13.06 13.01
CA LEU A 229 1.37 -13.00 13.03
C LEU A 229 0.88 -13.17 14.47
N LEU A 230 0.20 -12.16 15.00
CA LEU A 230 -0.42 -12.22 16.32
C LEU A 230 -1.78 -12.94 16.24
N ASP A 231 -2.48 -12.76 15.12
CA ASP A 231 -3.71 -13.47 14.76
C ASP A 231 -3.91 -13.44 13.23
N ALA A 232 -5.12 -13.76 12.75
CA ALA A 232 -5.43 -13.81 11.31
C ALA A 232 -5.41 -12.45 10.59
N ARG A 233 -5.37 -11.32 11.32
CA ARG A 233 -5.48 -9.96 10.79
C ARG A 233 -4.47 -8.99 11.40
N THR A 234 -3.75 -9.40 12.43
CA THR A 234 -2.80 -8.56 13.14
C THR A 234 -1.39 -9.14 13.01
N PHE A 235 -0.42 -8.29 12.67
CA PHE A 235 1.00 -8.64 12.67
C PHE A 235 1.84 -7.66 13.49
N ALA A 236 3.03 -8.13 13.87
CA ALA A 236 4.08 -7.39 14.55
C ALA A 236 5.45 -7.76 13.95
N PHE A 237 6.52 -7.15 14.48
CA PHE A 237 7.89 -7.45 14.11
C PHE A 237 8.61 -8.17 15.24
N ARG A 238 9.16 -9.36 14.96
CA ARG A 238 10.02 -10.10 15.88
C ARG A 238 11.47 -9.78 15.57
N ILE A 239 12.14 -9.09 16.49
CA ILE A 239 13.58 -8.84 16.42
C ILE A 239 14.32 -10.05 16.99
N GLU A 240 15.09 -10.73 16.15
CA GLU A 240 15.78 -11.99 16.47
C GLU A 240 17.29 -11.80 16.69
N GLY A 241 17.86 -10.76 16.09
CA GLY A 241 19.27 -10.42 16.19
C GLY A 241 19.60 -9.48 17.36
N PRO A 242 20.84 -9.49 17.86
CA PRO A 242 21.30 -8.49 18.80
C PRO A 242 21.37 -7.11 18.13
N PHE A 243 21.07 -6.06 18.89
CA PHE A 243 21.20 -4.67 18.46
C PHE A 243 21.63 -3.79 19.65
N ASP A 244 22.17 -2.60 19.36
CA ASP A 244 22.55 -1.60 20.37
C ASP A 244 21.35 -0.72 20.72
N ALA A 245 20.73 -0.93 21.88
CA ALA A 245 19.57 -0.14 22.32
C ALA A 245 19.87 1.35 22.57
N THR A 246 21.13 1.78 22.54
CA THR A 246 21.51 3.19 22.61
C THR A 246 21.49 3.88 21.25
N ARG A 247 21.20 3.14 20.19
CA ARG A 247 21.07 3.61 18.82
C ARG A 247 19.64 3.42 18.34
N GLU A 248 19.27 4.23 17.35
CA GLU A 248 18.02 4.07 16.64
C GLU A 248 17.98 2.71 15.93
N LEU A 249 16.80 2.11 15.91
CA LEU A 249 16.51 0.89 15.16
C LEU A 249 15.49 1.23 14.09
N ILE A 250 15.85 1.06 12.82
CA ILE A 250 14.97 1.31 11.68
C ILE A 250 14.39 -0.03 11.21
N ILE A 251 13.07 -0.09 11.07
CA ILE A 251 12.34 -1.25 10.55
C ILE A 251 11.70 -0.83 9.22
N ASP A 252 12.24 -1.31 8.10
CA ASP A 252 11.85 -0.99 6.72
C ASP A 252 11.29 -2.23 6.01
N PRO A 253 9.97 -2.47 6.06
CA PRO A 253 9.28 -3.38 5.15
C PRO A 253 8.86 -2.65 3.85
N THR A 254 8.60 -3.44 2.80
CA THR A 254 8.20 -2.90 1.49
C THR A 254 6.83 -3.41 1.09
N LEU A 255 5.77 -2.59 1.17
CA LEU A 255 4.42 -2.97 0.74
C LEU A 255 4.25 -2.81 -0.76
N SER A 256 4.44 -3.88 -1.51
CA SER A 256 4.18 -3.94 -2.94
C SER A 256 2.70 -4.17 -3.25
N TRP A 257 2.15 -3.41 -4.21
CA TRP A 257 0.86 -3.70 -4.83
C TRP A 257 1.08 -4.28 -6.22
N SER A 258 0.67 -5.53 -6.44
CA SER A 258 0.63 -6.06 -7.80
C SER A 258 -0.62 -5.53 -8.50
N SER A 259 -0.44 -4.59 -9.44
CA SER A 259 -1.48 -4.27 -10.40
C SER A 259 -1.60 -5.41 -11.42
N TYR A 260 -2.83 -5.64 -11.86
CA TYR A 260 -3.11 -6.55 -12.97
C TYR A 260 -2.46 -5.99 -14.25
N GLN A 261 -1.54 -6.75 -14.85
CA GLN A 261 -0.95 -6.41 -16.15
C GLN A 261 -1.89 -6.85 -17.27
N GLY A 262 -2.81 -5.96 -17.63
CA GLY A 262 -3.72 -6.11 -18.77
C GLY A 262 -4.24 -4.76 -19.25
N THR A 263 -4.68 -4.74 -20.49
CA THR A 263 -5.33 -3.64 -21.19
C THR A 263 -6.84 -3.90 -21.25
N ALA A 264 -7.62 -2.94 -21.75
CA ALA A 264 -9.05 -3.14 -22.00
C ALA A 264 -9.35 -4.07 -23.19
N ASN A 265 -8.32 -4.61 -23.86
CA ASN A 265 -8.43 -5.52 -25.00
C ASN A 265 -7.93 -6.93 -24.63
N TYR A 266 -8.01 -7.89 -25.57
CA TYR A 266 -7.52 -9.24 -25.33
C TYR A 266 -6.00 -9.25 -25.11
N ASP A 267 -5.59 -9.68 -23.92
CA ASP A 267 -4.19 -9.94 -23.57
C ASP A 267 -4.00 -11.40 -23.20
N GLY A 268 -2.83 -11.95 -23.52
CA GLY A 268 -2.48 -13.30 -23.11
C GLY A 268 -0.99 -13.46 -22.90
N HIS A 269 -0.62 -14.00 -21.74
CA HIS A 269 0.76 -14.33 -21.40
C HIS A 269 1.03 -15.78 -21.79
N PHE A 270 2.04 -16.00 -22.64
CA PHE A 270 2.32 -17.31 -23.23
C PHE A 270 3.53 -18.02 -22.63
N GLY A 271 4.41 -17.31 -21.93
CA GLY A 271 5.56 -17.93 -21.29
C GLY A 271 6.29 -17.03 -20.32
N VAL A 272 6.72 -17.62 -19.21
CA VAL A 272 7.65 -17.04 -18.25
C VAL A 272 8.90 -17.91 -18.15
N VAL A 273 10.08 -17.31 -18.21
CA VAL A 273 11.36 -17.99 -17.95
C VAL A 273 12.23 -17.11 -17.05
N THR A 274 13.07 -17.70 -16.23
CA THR A 274 14.01 -16.96 -15.36
C THR A 274 15.42 -17.01 -15.94
N ASP A 275 16.18 -15.92 -15.83
CA ASP A 275 17.62 -15.91 -16.13
C ASP A 275 18.48 -16.31 -14.91
N GLU A 276 19.78 -16.50 -15.10
CA GLU A 276 20.72 -16.91 -14.03
C GLU A 276 20.85 -15.86 -12.91
N ALA A 277 20.43 -14.63 -13.15
CA ALA A 277 20.38 -13.55 -12.15
C ALA A 277 19.02 -13.46 -11.43
N GLY A 278 18.10 -14.40 -11.69
CA GLY A 278 16.79 -14.47 -11.05
C GLY A 278 15.75 -13.51 -11.64
N ASN A 279 16.04 -12.84 -12.76
CA ASN A 279 15.08 -11.97 -13.41
C ASN A 279 14.07 -12.80 -14.21
N ALA A 280 12.80 -12.43 -14.16
CA ALA A 280 11.74 -13.04 -14.94
C ALA A 280 11.61 -12.38 -16.31
N TRP A 281 11.61 -13.19 -17.37
CA TRP A 281 11.25 -12.79 -18.71
C TRP A 281 9.83 -13.27 -18.99
N VAL A 282 8.94 -12.34 -19.30
CA VAL A 282 7.53 -12.59 -19.59
C VAL A 282 7.29 -12.28 -21.05
N THR A 283 6.62 -13.20 -21.75
CA THR A 283 6.16 -12.98 -23.12
C THR A 283 4.66 -13.16 -23.23
N GLY A 284 4.05 -12.39 -24.11
CA GLY A 284 2.64 -12.45 -24.39
C GLY A 284 2.28 -11.70 -25.65
N TYR A 285 1.00 -11.39 -25.80
CA TYR A 285 0.50 -10.44 -26.77
C TYR A 285 -0.43 -9.47 -26.05
N SER A 286 -0.50 -8.23 -26.55
CA SER A 286 -1.53 -7.28 -26.14
C SER A 286 -2.26 -6.71 -27.34
N GLY A 287 -3.58 -6.57 -27.21
CA GLY A 287 -4.41 -5.83 -28.16
C GLY A 287 -4.53 -4.33 -27.84
N GLY A 288 -3.90 -3.84 -26.77
CA GLY A 288 -3.96 -2.44 -26.35
C GLY A 288 -2.82 -1.58 -26.88
N SER A 289 -3.01 -0.26 -26.89
CA SER A 289 -1.93 0.68 -27.23
C SER A 289 -0.88 0.72 -26.11
N GLY A 290 0.39 0.92 -26.48
CA GLY A 290 1.54 1.00 -25.56
C GLY A 290 1.43 2.10 -24.50
N ALA A 291 0.41 2.95 -24.54
CA ALA A 291 0.09 3.92 -23.51
C ALA A 291 -0.49 3.29 -22.22
N THR A 292 -0.98 2.06 -22.29
CA THR A 292 -1.57 1.32 -21.15
C THR A 292 -0.68 0.18 -20.63
N PHE A 293 0.37 -0.14 -21.39
CA PHE A 293 1.38 -1.13 -21.01
C PHE A 293 2.67 -0.40 -20.63
N TRP A 294 3.45 -0.90 -19.67
CA TRP A 294 4.68 -0.24 -19.19
C TRP A 294 5.85 -0.21 -20.21
N ALA A 295 5.56 -0.12 -21.51
CA ALA A 295 6.56 -0.19 -22.57
C ALA A 295 6.96 1.18 -23.10
N THR A 296 8.26 1.33 -23.31
CA THR A 296 8.87 2.40 -24.09
C THR A 296 8.43 2.25 -25.55
N PHE A 297 7.76 3.28 -26.07
CA PHE A 297 7.37 3.53 -27.47
C PHE A 297 7.97 2.60 -28.55
N GLY A 298 7.10 1.95 -29.33
CA GLY A 298 7.38 1.30 -30.61
C GLY A 298 6.28 1.61 -31.64
N PRO A 299 6.51 1.42 -32.96
CA PRO A 299 5.54 1.79 -33.99
C PRO A 299 4.32 0.88 -33.95
N GLU A 300 3.20 1.46 -33.54
CA GLU A 300 1.93 0.77 -33.31
C GLU A 300 1.33 0.21 -34.62
N GLY A 301 1.10 -1.10 -34.66
CA GLY A 301 0.10 -1.71 -35.54
C GLY A 301 -1.26 -1.68 -34.85
N ALA A 302 -2.35 -1.45 -35.58
CA ALA A 302 -3.71 -1.41 -35.02
C ALA A 302 -4.26 -2.80 -34.61
N ASN A 303 -3.39 -3.80 -34.46
CA ASN A 303 -3.69 -5.22 -34.29
C ASN A 303 -2.63 -5.84 -33.37
N SER A 304 -2.98 -6.86 -32.58
CA SER A 304 -2.18 -7.38 -31.46
C SER A 304 -0.70 -7.66 -31.79
N ASP A 305 0.20 -7.12 -30.97
CA ASP A 305 1.65 -7.31 -31.08
C ASP A 305 2.21 -8.14 -29.91
N ILE A 306 3.37 -8.76 -30.14
CA ILE A 306 4.10 -9.51 -29.11
C ILE A 306 4.66 -8.54 -28.09
N ILE A 307 4.49 -8.86 -26.81
CA ILE A 307 5.18 -8.19 -25.71
C ILE A 307 6.31 -9.06 -25.20
N VAL A 308 7.46 -8.44 -24.96
CA VAL A 308 8.56 -9.02 -24.18
C VAL A 308 8.89 -8.07 -23.03
N SER A 309 8.73 -8.55 -21.80
CA SER A 309 9.07 -7.81 -20.58
C SER A 309 10.13 -8.55 -19.78
N LYS A 310 11.11 -7.83 -19.26
CA LYS A 310 12.09 -8.31 -18.29
C LYS A 310 11.82 -7.64 -16.95
N ILE A 311 11.65 -8.44 -15.91
CA ILE A 311 11.33 -8.03 -14.54
C ILE A 311 12.46 -8.52 -13.65
N SER A 312 12.96 -7.68 -12.75
CA SER A 312 14.01 -8.04 -11.80
C SER A 312 13.53 -9.13 -10.84
N SER A 313 14.47 -9.78 -10.14
CA SER A 313 14.14 -10.67 -9.03
C SER A 313 13.36 -9.97 -7.90
N SER A 314 13.44 -8.65 -7.82
CA SER A 314 12.68 -7.79 -6.89
C SER A 314 11.37 -7.26 -7.46
N GLY A 315 10.89 -7.76 -8.60
CA GLY A 315 9.61 -7.36 -9.20
C GLY A 315 9.63 -6.05 -10.00
N THR A 316 10.77 -5.38 -10.14
CA THR A 316 10.92 -4.12 -10.88
C THR A 316 10.99 -4.36 -12.39
N LEU A 317 10.23 -3.63 -13.21
CA LEU A 317 10.39 -3.72 -14.67
C LEU A 317 11.77 -3.18 -15.08
N LEU A 318 12.60 -4.07 -15.64
CA LEU A 318 13.92 -3.73 -16.17
C LEU A 318 13.86 -3.29 -17.63
N SER A 319 12.94 -3.86 -18.41
CA SER A 319 12.74 -3.53 -19.83
C SER A 319 11.41 -4.07 -20.33
N ALA A 320 10.76 -3.37 -21.26
CA ALA A 320 9.62 -3.88 -22.02
C ALA A 320 9.71 -3.39 -23.47
N THR A 321 9.33 -4.24 -24.42
CA THR A 321 9.28 -3.90 -25.84
C THR A 321 8.16 -4.63 -26.57
N PHE A 322 7.73 -4.06 -27.70
CA PHE A 322 6.81 -4.68 -28.63
C PHE A 322 7.58 -5.26 -29.83
N LEU A 323 7.19 -6.45 -30.27
CA LEU A 323 7.71 -7.09 -31.47
C LEU A 323 6.53 -7.36 -32.42
N GLY A 324 6.46 -6.61 -33.52
CA GLY A 324 5.40 -6.78 -34.51
C GLY A 324 5.40 -5.71 -35.60
N GLY A 325 4.46 -5.83 -36.53
CA GLY A 325 4.25 -4.93 -37.66
C GLY A 325 2.84 -4.38 -37.70
N THR A 326 2.29 -4.08 -38.88
CA THR A 326 0.91 -3.58 -39.00
C THR A 326 -0.17 -4.68 -38.92
N GLY A 327 0.25 -5.94 -38.71
CA GLY A 327 -0.60 -7.13 -38.66
C GLY A 327 -0.82 -7.64 -37.24
N ILE A 328 -1.40 -8.84 -37.11
CA ILE A 328 -1.44 -9.57 -35.82
C ILE A 328 -0.16 -10.40 -35.73
N ASP A 329 0.62 -10.20 -34.68
CA ASP A 329 1.84 -10.94 -34.38
C ASP A 329 1.69 -11.72 -33.06
N MET A 330 2.05 -13.01 -33.05
CA MET A 330 1.95 -13.88 -31.87
C MET A 330 3.23 -14.69 -31.67
N THR A 331 3.68 -14.84 -30.42
CA THR A 331 4.82 -15.72 -30.11
C THR A 331 4.42 -17.20 -30.23
N PRO A 332 5.37 -18.08 -30.57
CA PRO A 332 5.18 -19.51 -30.30
C PRO A 332 5.02 -19.73 -28.79
N ARG A 333 4.12 -20.65 -28.40
CA ARG A 333 3.72 -20.97 -27.00
C ARG A 333 4.84 -21.44 -26.06
N LYS A 334 6.12 -21.35 -26.44
CA LYS A 334 7.24 -21.87 -25.66
C LYS A 334 8.47 -20.98 -25.81
N MET A 335 8.86 -20.33 -24.72
CA MET A 335 10.21 -19.78 -24.56
C MET A 335 11.16 -20.90 -24.12
N VAL A 336 12.38 -20.86 -24.64
CA VAL A 336 13.48 -21.72 -24.22
C VAL A 336 14.61 -20.79 -23.78
N PRO A 337 15.26 -21.01 -22.62
CA PRO A 337 16.42 -20.23 -22.22
C PRO A 337 17.45 -20.22 -23.35
N ALA A 338 18.02 -19.05 -23.64
CA ALA A 338 19.11 -18.96 -24.60
C ALA A 338 20.23 -19.90 -24.14
N MET A 339 20.54 -20.92 -24.96
CA MET A 339 21.74 -21.70 -24.72
C MET A 339 22.94 -20.77 -24.85
N PRO A 340 23.94 -20.86 -23.96
CA PRO A 340 25.17 -20.10 -24.12
C PRO A 340 25.76 -20.44 -25.49
N LEU A 341 25.99 -19.42 -26.32
CA LEU A 341 26.81 -19.56 -27.52
C LEU A 341 28.22 -19.89 -27.04
N SER A 342 28.64 -21.14 -27.27
CA SER A 342 29.98 -21.66 -26.98
C SER A 342 31.05 -20.99 -27.83
#